data_AF-A0A530YJA4-F1
#
_entry.id   AF-A0A530YJA4-F1
#
_cell.length_a   1.000
_cell.length_b   1.000
_cell.length_c   1.000
_cell.angle_alpha   90.00
_cell.angle_beta   90.00
_cell.angle_gamma   90.00
#
_symmetry.space_group_name_H-M   'P 1'
#
loop_
_entity.id
_entity.type
_entity.pdbx_description
1 polymer ?
#
loop_
_entity_poly.entity_id
_entity_poly.type
_entity_poly.pdbx_seq_one_letter_code
_entity_poly.pdbx_strand_id
1 'polypeptide(L)' 'MITFPNESAEYRAARETLLQKEIELRRAMEDVAVARRGLPPGGLVPQDYVFDGLGDDGKPARIKLSELFSPGKDTLIVYS' A
#
# COMPACT_ATOMS: atom_id res chain seq x y z
N MET A 1 8.18 -30.23 -2.77
CA MET A 1 6.77 -30.26 -3.19
C MET A 1 5.99 -31.01 -2.14
N ILE A 2 5.00 -30.37 -1.51
CA ILE A 2 4.21 -30.97 -0.42
C ILE A 2 3.13 -31.84 -1.06
N THR A 3 3.04 -33.11 -0.65
CA THR A 3 2.01 -34.06 -1.11
C THR A 3 0.94 -34.21 -0.05
N PHE A 4 -0.33 -34.07 -0.42
CA PHE A 4 -1.44 -34.27 0.52
C PHE A 4 -1.88 -35.74 0.56
N PRO A 5 -2.27 -36.26 1.73
CA PRO A 5 -2.82 -37.61 1.83
C PRO A 5 -4.05 -37.77 0.92
N ASN A 6 -4.13 -38.89 0.19
CA ASN A 6 -5.24 -39.26 -0.69
C ASN A 6 -5.49 -38.34 -1.90
N GLU A 7 -4.54 -37.48 -2.29
CA GLU A 7 -4.71 -36.64 -3.48
C GLU A 7 -4.62 -37.44 -4.79
N SER A 8 -5.55 -37.20 -5.72
CA SER A 8 -5.52 -37.82 -7.05
C SER A 8 -4.39 -37.24 -7.91
N ALA A 9 -3.96 -37.99 -8.93
CA ALA A 9 -2.96 -37.52 -9.88
C ALA A 9 -3.43 -36.25 -10.64
N GLU A 10 -4.71 -36.19 -11.00
CA GLU A 10 -5.34 -35.04 -11.64
C GLU A 10 -5.32 -33.80 -10.75
N TYR A 11 -5.71 -33.96 -9.48
CA TYR A 11 -5.67 -32.87 -8.51
C TYR A 11 -4.26 -32.32 -8.34
N ARG A 12 -3.26 -33.21 -8.23
CA ARG A 12 -1.85 -32.82 -8.13
C ARG A 12 -1.38 -32.01 -9.33
N ALA A 13 -1.70 -32.46 -10.56
CA ALA A 13 -1.32 -31.75 -11.77
C ALA A 13 -1.99 -30.36 -11.87
N ALA A 14 -3.28 -30.27 -11.52
CA ALA A 14 -3.99 -29.01 -11.47
C ALA A 14 -3.40 -28.04 -10.42
N ARG A 15 -3.03 -28.56 -9.24
CA ARG A 15 -2.43 -27.77 -8.17
C ARG A 15 -1.04 -27.24 -8.53
N GLU A 16 -0.20 -28.04 -9.18
CA GLU A 16 1.10 -27.56 -9.66
C GLU A 16 0.95 -26.46 -10.72
N THR A 17 -0.02 -26.63 -11.63
CA THR A 17 -0.33 -25.59 -12.62
C THR A 17 -0.79 -24.30 -11.95
N LEU A 18 -1.64 -24.39 -10.90
CA LEU A 18 -2.06 -23.23 -10.12
C LEU A 18 -0.88 -22.57 -9.39
N LEU A 19 -0.03 -23.37 -8.72
CA LEU A 19 1.13 -22.88 -7.99
C LEU A 19 2.08 -22.09 -8.90
N GLN A 20 2.31 -22.57 -10.12
CA GLN A 20 3.12 -21.86 -11.10
C GLN A 20 2.52 -20.48 -11.44
N LYS A 21 1.20 -20.41 -11.66
CA LYS A 21 0.49 -19.13 -11.90
C LYS A 21 0.56 -18.19 -10.69
N GLU A 22 0.46 -18.71 -9.47
CA GLU A 22 0.56 -17.90 -8.25
C GLU A 22 1.96 -17.31 -8.07
N ILE A 23 3.02 -18.07 -8.42
CA ILE A 23 4.40 -17.58 -8.39
C ILE A 23 4.59 -16.45 -9.40
N GLU A 24 4.08 -16.61 -10.62
CA GLU A 24 4.15 -15.58 -11.66
C GLU A 24 3.41 -14.31 -11.23
N LEU A 25 2.20 -14.45 -10.67
CA LEU A 25 1.43 -13.33 -10.15
C LEU A 25 2.20 -12.58 -9.06
N ARG A 26 2.83 -13.30 -8.12
CA ARG A 26 3.63 -12.68 -7.05
C ARG A 26 4.78 -11.85 -7.62
N ARG A 27 5.52 -12.38 -8.60
CA ARG A 27 6.62 -11.66 -9.25
C ARG A 27 6.13 -10.39 -9.95
N ALA A 28 5.02 -10.48 -10.69
CA ALA A 28 4.44 -9.31 -11.35
C ALA A 28 3.99 -8.24 -10.34
N MET A 29 3.43 -8.64 -9.19
CA MET A 29 3.08 -7.70 -8.12
C MET A 29 4.31 -7.01 -7.52
N GLU A 30 5.40 -7.75 -7.32
CA GLU A 30 6.68 -7.21 -6.84
C GLU A 30 7.26 -6.20 -7.84
N ASP A 31 7.27 -6.52 -9.13
CA ASP A 31 7.74 -5.62 -10.19
C ASP A 31 6.93 -4.32 -10.24
N VAL A 32 5.59 -4.41 -10.12
CA VAL A 32 4.72 -3.23 -10.01
C VAL A 32 5.04 -2.42 -8.76
N ALA A 33 5.30 -3.07 -7.62
CA ALA A 33 5.66 -2.36 -6.40
C ALA A 33 7.00 -1.61 -6.54
N VAL A 34 8.00 -2.21 -7.21
CA VAL A 34 9.26 -1.55 -7.55
C VAL A 34 9.02 -0.37 -8.48
N ALA A 35 8.26 -0.55 -9.57
CA ALA A 35 7.95 0.51 -10.53
C ALA A 35 7.24 1.69 -9.85
N ARG A 36 6.29 1.43 -8.95
CA ARG A 36 5.59 2.47 -8.17
C ARG A 36 6.53 3.26 -7.27
N ARG A 37 7.49 2.60 -6.61
CA ARG A 37 8.51 3.27 -5.77
C ARG A 37 9.51 4.08 -6.61
N GLY A 38 9.69 3.71 -7.88
CA GLY A 38 10.55 4.41 -8.83
C GLY A 38 9.90 5.61 -9.53
N LEU A 39 8.62 5.90 -9.28
CA LEU A 39 7.97 7.08 -9.84
C LEU A 39 8.65 8.36 -9.31
N PRO A 40 8.82 9.40 -10.15
CA PRO A 40 9.28 10.70 -9.67
C PRO A 40 8.24 11.29 -8.69
N PRO A 41 8.62 12.33 -7.92
CA PRO A 41 7.66 13.08 -7.12
C PRO A 41 6.42 13.45 -7.95
N GLY A 42 5.26 13.27 -7.33
CA GLY A 42 3.99 13.60 -7.97
C GLY A 42 3.83 15.10 -8.25
N GLY A 43 2.68 15.47 -8.82
CA GLY A 43 2.34 16.87 -9.02
C GLY A 43 2.33 17.64 -7.70
N LEU A 44 2.66 18.93 -7.79
CA LEU A 44 2.52 19.84 -6.66
C LEU A 44 1.06 19.87 -6.20
N VAL A 45 0.86 19.86 -4.88
CA VAL A 45 -0.46 20.06 -4.30
C VAL A 45 -0.90 21.49 -4.63
N PRO A 46 -2.04 21.69 -5.32
CA PRO A 46 -2.40 22.98 -5.90
C PRO A 46 -2.78 24.03 -4.85
N GLN A 47 -3.15 23.59 -3.65
CA GLN A 47 -3.57 24.45 -2.56
C GLN A 47 -3.29 23.79 -1.21
N ASP A 48 -3.12 24.61 -0.19
CA ASP A 48 -3.01 24.13 1.19
C ASP A 48 -4.42 23.85 1.74
N TYR A 49 -4.87 22.60 1.62
CA TYR A 49 -6.23 22.18 1.98
C TYR A 49 -6.50 22.36 3.48
N VAL A 50 -7.76 22.65 3.82
CA VAL A 50 -8.19 22.87 5.21
C VAL A 50 -9.15 21.77 5.64
N PHE A 51 -8.85 21.15 6.78
CA PHE A 51 -9.64 20.10 7.42
C PHE A 51 -10.33 20.62 8.68
N ASP A 52 -11.45 20.01 9.03
CA ASP A 52 -12.03 20.15 10.36
C ASP A 52 -11.43 19.07 11.28
N GLY A 53 -10.93 19.48 12.44
CA GLY A 53 -10.26 18.58 13.38
C GLY A 53 -10.26 19.13 14.80
N LEU A 54 -9.42 18.54 15.65
CA LEU A 54 -9.16 19.04 17.00
C LEU A 54 -7.77 19.69 17.02
N GLY A 55 -7.69 20.92 17.52
CA GLY A 55 -6.42 21.60 17.76
C GLY A 55 -5.67 21.00 18.95
N ASP A 56 -4.47 21.52 19.24
CA ASP A 56 -3.63 21.07 20.36
C ASP A 56 -4.32 21.17 21.73
N ASP A 57 -5.34 22.04 21.85
CA ASP A 57 -6.16 22.21 23.04
C ASP A 57 -7.39 21.28 23.08
N GLY A 58 -7.52 20.38 22.11
CA GLY A 58 -8.62 19.44 21.98
C GLY A 58 -9.95 20.07 21.54
N LYS A 59 -9.96 21.33 21.10
CA LYS A 59 -11.18 22.00 20.62
C LYS A 59 -11.31 21.92 19.09
N PRO A 60 -12.54 22.02 18.56
CA PRO A 60 -12.75 22.12 17.12
C PRO A 60 -11.91 23.24 16.50
N ALA A 61 -11.14 22.89 15.49
CA ALA A 61 -10.25 23.79 14.78
C ALA A 61 -10.24 23.48 13.28
N ARG A 62 -9.90 24.51 12.50
CA ARG A 62 -9.61 24.41 11.08
C ARG A 62 -8.10 24.25 10.94
N ILE A 63 -7.66 23.12 10.38
CA ILE A 63 -6.23 22.75 10.31
C ILE A 63 -5.83 22.65 8.85
N LYS A 64 -4.74 23.32 8.45
CA LYS A 64 -4.21 23.22 7.09
C LYS A 64 -3.41 21.93 6.89
N LEU A 65 -3.32 21.45 5.66
CA LEU A 65 -2.50 20.29 5.29
C LEU A 65 -1.03 20.49 5.68
N SER A 66 -0.48 21.68 5.46
CA SER A 66 0.89 22.03 5.85
C SER A 66 1.12 21.98 7.37
N GLU A 67 0.08 22.25 8.17
CA GLU A 67 0.14 22.26 9.64
C GLU A 67 0.13 20.85 10.24
N LEU A 68 -0.21 19.82 9.44
CA LEU A 68 -0.15 18.42 9.88
C LEU A 68 1.28 17.86 9.96
N PHE A 69 2.27 18.58 9.41
CA PHE A 69 3.68 18.16 9.45
C PHE A 69 4.38 18.75 10.67
N SER A 70 5.04 17.92 11.47
CA SER A 70 5.89 18.42 12.56
C SER A 70 7.12 19.18 11.99
N PRO A 71 7.69 20.13 12.74
CA PRO A 71 8.88 20.86 12.31
C PRO A 71 10.02 19.92 11.86
N GLY A 72 10.51 20.14 10.64
CA GLY A 72 11.58 19.33 10.04
C GLY A 72 11.15 17.95 9.54
N LYS A 73 9.84 17.67 9.43
CA LYS A 73 9.30 16.44 8.85
C LYS A 73 8.65 16.72 7.50
N ASP A 74 8.90 15.85 6.54
CA ASP A 74 8.36 15.85 5.17
C ASP A 74 7.37 14.70 4.93
N THR A 75 7.11 13.90 5.96
CA THR A 75 6.31 12.68 5.89
C THR A 75 5.14 12.78 6.87
N LEU A 76 3.93 12.53 6.36
CA LEU A 76 2.70 12.42 7.14
C LEU A 76 2.22 10.96 7.09
N ILE A 77 1.91 10.38 8.25
CA ILE A 77 1.34 9.03 8.34
C ILE A 77 -0.17 9.15 8.53
N VAL A 78 -0.93 8.50 7.66
CA VAL A 78 -2.39 8.42 7.76
C VAL A 78 -2.77 6.98 8.12
N TYR A 79 -3.59 6.85 9.16
CA TYR A 79 -4.11 5.59 9.67
C TYR A 79 -5.63 5.69 9.80
N SER A 80 -6.32 4.60 9.49
CA SER A 80 -7.78 4.43 9.56
C SER A 80 -8.13 3.18 10.35
#